data_AF-A0A4U5U9F2-F1
#
_entry.id   AF-A0A4U5U9F2-F1
#
_cell.length_a   1.000
_cell.length_b   1.000
_cell.length_c   1.000
_cell.angle_alpha   90.00
_cell.angle_beta   90.00
_cell.angle_gamma   90.00
#
_symmetry.space_group_name_H-M   'P 1'
#
loop_
_entity.id
_entity.type
_entity.pdbx_description
1 polymer ?
#
loop_
_entity_poly.entity_id
_entity_poly.type
_entity_poly.pdbx_seq_one_letter_code
_entity_poly.pdbx_strand_id
1 'polypeptide(L)'
;MVTGRGKNAREERGGVHVKFEDCQRSREVGFVSNDPNFSIRPDGTVYAEQEVANLSEPVQFMVTARGLHDPHIWETTVKLALAGHPHPSALTKVGIEEMLSRVWDSQPRVIKFSRKHQRSSSANGLRRQKRDWVIPPINVPENSRGPFPHMLVRIRSDQDKDVGIRYSITGAGADQPPSGIYNIDPISGNMFVTQPLDREERASFHLRAHAVDMNGNQVENPIDLYIYVIDMNDNRPEFQNQVYNGSVAEGSKPGSSVMQVTATDSDDSTTANGMVRYRILSQTPHSPIPNMFTINSETGDIVTVAAGLDREKVSQYTIIVQATDMEGNLNFGLSNTATALISITDINDNPPELTVRTFSGEVPENKVNVVVTNLTVVDRDQPHSPNWNAVYRIVSGDPSGHFTIRTNPITNEGMLTVVKPVDFEMNRAFMLTVVVSNQAHLASGIQSSLQSTAGVTISVQDVNEPPVFPVNPKTIRFEEGVPPGTTLTVFAAQDPDHFIHQIVSLSLFFDILSDPFAHIPGSSYLPRCQATGVKRSSCNELDTAQGVYPTPSGAATEMSLGNRTIPVVALPLALKWELMWT
;
A
#
# COMPACT_ATOMS: atom_id res chain seq x y z
N MET A 1 27.05 30.77 16.10
CA MET A 1 28.45 31.05 15.72
C MET A 1 28.93 32.27 16.50
N VAL A 2 29.88 32.10 17.42
CA VAL A 2 31.21 32.73 17.54
C VAL A 2 31.90 32.03 18.72
N THR A 3 33.17 31.73 18.50
CA THR A 3 34.11 30.88 19.22
C THR A 3 34.64 31.48 20.53
N GLY A 4 35.07 30.61 21.46
CA GLY A 4 35.65 31.01 22.74
C GLY A 4 37.15 31.34 22.73
N ARG A 5 37.62 31.86 23.87
CA ARG A 5 38.87 31.50 24.60
C ARG A 5 38.95 32.33 25.88
N GLY A 6 39.56 31.74 26.90
CA GLY A 6 39.37 32.13 28.29
C GLY A 6 40.16 33.34 28.78
N LYS A 7 39.87 33.72 30.03
CA LYS A 7 40.81 34.07 31.09
C LYS A 7 40.02 34.36 32.37
N ASN A 8 40.63 33.99 33.50
CA ASN A 8 40.17 34.28 34.85
C ASN A 8 39.69 35.73 34.98
N ALA A 9 38.42 35.90 35.34
CA ALA A 9 37.88 37.11 35.93
C ALA A 9 37.00 36.69 37.10
N ARG A 10 37.40 37.08 38.31
CA ARG A 10 36.46 37.32 39.40
C ARG A 10 35.42 38.29 38.85
N GLU A 11 34.22 37.79 38.57
CA GLU A 11 33.11 38.67 38.22
C GLU A 11 31.93 38.25 39.08
N GLU A 12 31.63 39.09 40.06
CA GLU A 12 30.49 38.97 40.93
C GLU A 12 29.22 38.96 40.09
N ARG A 13 28.58 37.79 40.12
CA ARG A 13 27.16 37.49 39.88
C ARG A 13 26.27 38.72 39.63
N GLY A 14 25.70 38.78 38.42
CA GLY A 14 24.44 39.48 38.17
C GLY A 14 23.30 38.79 38.91
N GLY A 15 23.10 39.16 40.18
CA GLY A 15 21.91 38.80 40.94
C GLY A 15 20.74 39.70 40.54
N VAL A 16 19.54 39.13 40.43
CA VAL A 16 18.31 39.93 40.27
C VAL A 16 18.04 40.62 41.62
N HIS A 17 18.15 41.94 41.65
CA HIS A 17 17.83 42.75 42.83
C HIS A 17 16.36 43.15 42.81
N VAL A 18 15.59 42.67 43.77
CA VAL A 18 14.21 43.14 44.00
C VAL A 18 14.23 44.00 45.25
N LYS A 19 14.00 45.30 45.09
CA LYS A 19 14.02 46.26 46.20
C LYS A 19 12.58 46.58 46.63
N PHE A 20 12.24 46.26 47.88
CA PHE A 20 10.94 46.60 48.46
C PHE A 20 11.11 47.86 49.32
N GLU A 21 10.46 48.96 48.96
CA GLU A 21 10.40 50.16 49.78
C GLU A 21 9.07 50.20 50.56
N ASP A 22 9.16 50.32 51.89
CA ASP A 22 8.04 50.67 52.76
C ASP A 22 7.82 52.19 52.74
N CYS A 23 6.56 52.63 52.80
CA CYS A 23 6.14 54.03 52.90
C CYS A 23 6.71 54.74 54.13
N GLN A 24 7.28 54.02 55.10
CA GLN A 24 8.04 54.57 56.22
C GLN A 24 9.49 54.08 56.15
N ARG A 25 10.38 54.88 55.53
CA ARG A 25 11.82 54.61 55.24
C ARG A 25 12.74 54.31 56.44
N SER A 26 12.31 53.51 57.41
CA SER A 26 13.16 52.98 58.46
C SER A 26 12.46 51.82 59.16
N ARG A 27 12.83 50.58 58.81
CA ARG A 27 12.98 49.41 59.71
C ARG A 27 13.21 48.15 58.88
N GLU A 28 14.06 47.26 59.39
CA GLU A 28 14.50 46.03 58.73
C GLU A 28 13.31 45.08 58.49
N VAL A 29 13.05 44.75 57.22
CA VAL A 29 12.08 43.73 56.80
C VAL A 29 12.81 42.40 56.69
N GLY A 30 12.27 41.36 57.32
CA GLY A 30 12.81 40.00 57.23
C GLY A 30 12.16 39.25 56.06
N PHE A 31 12.99 38.61 55.23
CA PHE A 31 12.53 37.79 54.09
C PHE A 31 12.77 36.31 54.37
N VAL A 32 11.79 35.47 54.04
CA VAL A 32 11.89 34.01 54.17
C VAL A 32 11.39 33.35 52.87
N SER A 33 12.18 32.42 52.34
CA SER A 33 11.80 31.56 51.22
C SER A 33 11.20 30.26 51.75
N ASN A 34 10.23 29.70 51.03
CA ASN A 34 9.71 28.36 51.31
C ASN A 34 10.54 27.24 50.65
N ASP A 35 11.54 27.58 49.82
CA ASP A 35 12.44 26.63 49.17
C ASP A 35 13.82 26.67 49.85
N PRO A 36 14.35 25.52 50.32
CA PRO A 36 15.60 25.45 51.07
C PRO A 36 16.85 25.72 50.22
N ASN A 37 16.77 25.70 48.89
CA ASN A 37 17.92 25.93 48.02
C ASN A 37 18.16 27.42 47.74
N PHE A 38 17.18 28.27 48.03
CA PHE A 38 17.22 29.71 47.72
C PHE A 38 16.90 30.53 48.97
N SER A 39 17.83 31.38 49.38
CA SER A 39 17.61 32.32 50.49
C SER A 39 17.75 33.76 50.05
N ILE A 40 17.27 34.68 50.90
CA ILE A 40 17.04 36.06 50.54
C ILE A 40 17.74 36.94 51.57
N ARG A 41 18.57 37.86 51.07
CA ARG A 41 19.26 38.82 51.93
C ARG A 41 18.29 39.90 52.43
N PRO A 42 18.62 40.59 53.54
CA PRO A 42 17.81 41.71 54.05
C PRO A 42 17.61 42.87 53.05
N ASP A 43 18.43 42.93 51.99
CA ASP A 43 18.31 43.90 50.90
C ASP A 43 17.35 43.46 49.77
N GLY A 44 16.71 42.29 49.90
CA GLY A 44 15.78 41.71 48.94
C GLY A 44 16.45 40.90 47.82
N THR A 45 17.76 40.67 47.88
CA THR A 45 18.50 39.90 46.86
C THR A 45 18.35 38.39 47.10
N VAL A 46 17.87 37.67 46.08
CA VAL A 46 17.76 36.21 46.08
C VAL A 46 19.11 35.59 45.71
N TYR A 47 19.56 34.60 46.47
CA TYR A 47 20.77 33.83 46.16
C TYR A 47 20.57 32.34 46.45
N ALA A 48 21.25 31.50 45.67
CA ALA A 48 21.28 30.07 45.93
C ALA A 48 22.25 29.76 47.08
N GLU A 49 21.81 28.99 48.08
CA GLU A 49 22.67 28.54 49.18
C GLU A 49 23.56 27.36 48.79
N GLN A 50 23.13 26.58 47.81
CA GLN A 50 23.85 25.41 47.30
C GLN A 50 24.04 25.49 45.79
N GLU A 51 24.92 24.65 45.26
CA GLU A 51 25.17 24.55 43.82
C GLU A 51 23.95 23.93 43.12
N VAL A 52 23.23 24.73 42.34
CA VAL A 52 22.02 24.30 41.62
C VAL A 52 22.41 23.80 40.24
N ALA A 53 22.53 22.48 40.08
CA ALA A 53 22.85 21.83 38.80
C ALA A 53 21.67 20.97 38.29
N ASN A 54 21.56 20.81 36.96
CA ASN A 54 20.58 19.95 36.27
C ASN A 54 19.09 20.27 36.54
N LEU A 55 18.68 21.54 36.44
CA LEU A 55 17.25 21.87 36.39
C LEU A 55 16.71 21.58 34.98
N SER A 56 15.72 20.69 34.85
CA SER A 56 15.02 20.41 33.59
C SER A 56 13.73 21.24 33.43
N GLU A 57 13.26 21.88 34.50
CA GLU A 57 12.03 22.66 34.56
C GLU A 57 12.26 24.00 35.29
N PRO A 58 11.49 25.06 34.99
CA PRO A 58 11.58 26.34 35.68
C PRO A 58 11.19 26.20 37.16
N VAL A 59 12.02 26.72 38.06
CA VAL A 59 11.82 26.60 39.51
C VAL A 59 10.88 27.70 39.99
N GLN A 60 9.85 27.35 40.77
CA GLN A 60 8.93 28.29 41.38
C GLN A 60 8.91 28.12 42.90
N PHE A 61 9.13 29.22 43.62
CA PHE A 61 9.06 29.24 45.09
C PHE A 61 8.42 30.54 45.59
N MET A 62 7.96 30.53 46.84
CA MET A 62 7.26 31.63 47.47
C MET A 62 8.18 32.35 48.46
N VAL A 63 8.16 33.67 48.39
CA VAL A 63 8.89 34.58 49.26
C VAL A 63 7.90 35.30 50.14
N THR A 64 8.14 35.22 51.45
CA THR A 64 7.35 35.88 52.47
C THR A 64 8.17 37.00 53.10
N ALA A 65 7.66 38.23 53.03
CA ALA A 65 8.22 39.37 53.71
C ALA A 65 7.40 39.66 54.98
N ARG A 66 8.09 39.82 56.12
CA ARG A 66 7.45 40.22 57.39
C ARG A 66 8.18 41.39 58.02
N GLY A 67 7.40 42.33 58.56
CA GLY A 67 7.93 43.34 59.49
C GLY A 67 8.17 42.72 60.87
N LEU A 68 9.22 43.16 61.58
CA LEU A 68 9.53 42.69 62.95
C LEU A 68 8.42 43.02 63.98
N HIS A 69 7.58 44.03 63.70
CA HIS A 69 6.53 44.51 64.60
C HIS A 69 5.20 44.81 63.90
N ASP A 70 5.04 44.43 62.63
CA ASP A 70 3.81 44.64 61.85
C ASP A 70 3.16 43.27 61.56
N PRO A 71 1.86 43.05 61.88
CA PRO A 71 1.18 41.79 61.63
C PRO A 71 0.88 41.52 60.14
N HIS A 72 1.18 42.44 59.25
CA HIS A 72 0.98 42.25 57.81
C HIS A 72 2.09 41.36 57.23
N ILE A 73 1.66 40.30 56.56
CA ILE A 73 2.51 39.34 55.86
C ILE A 73 2.29 39.56 54.37
N TRP A 74 3.38 39.69 53.62
CA TRP A 74 3.33 39.83 52.16
C TRP A 74 3.97 38.61 51.52
N GLU A 75 3.23 37.95 50.64
CA GLU A 75 3.69 36.77 49.93
C GLU A 75 3.76 37.07 48.43
N THR A 76 4.82 36.60 47.78
CA THR A 76 4.98 36.69 46.34
C THR A 76 5.67 35.44 45.81
N THR A 77 5.27 34.98 44.63
CA THR A 77 5.90 33.83 43.96
C THR A 77 6.99 34.28 43.00
N VAL A 78 8.20 33.76 43.19
CA VAL A 78 9.35 33.93 42.31
C VAL A 78 9.46 32.71 41.40
N LYS A 79 9.53 32.95 40.08
CA LYS A 79 9.77 31.94 39.06
C LYS A 79 11.12 32.18 38.40
N LEU A 80 12.00 31.18 38.43
CA LEU A 80 13.31 31.19 37.78
C LEU A 80 13.25 30.31 36.53
N ALA A 81 13.37 30.93 35.36
CA ALA A 81 13.43 30.23 34.08
C ALA A 81 14.88 30.00 33.67
N LEU A 82 15.15 28.83 33.08
CA LEU A 82 16.46 28.50 32.52
C LEU A 82 16.72 29.33 31.26
N ALA A 83 17.86 30.02 31.22
CA ALA A 83 18.28 30.76 30.03
C ALA A 83 18.59 29.76 28.89
N GLY A 84 17.65 29.60 27.95
CA GLY A 84 17.86 28.77 26.75
C GLY A 84 16.64 28.01 26.21
N HIS A 85 15.50 27.96 26.90
CA HIS A 85 14.28 27.31 26.38
C HIS A 85 13.17 28.33 26.04
N PRO A 86 12.51 28.21 24.86
CA PRO A 86 11.55 29.20 24.37
C PRO A 86 10.17 29.00 24.99
N HIS A 87 9.55 30.08 25.46
CA HIS A 87 8.11 30.11 25.69
C HIS A 87 7.35 30.14 24.36
N PRO A 88 6.17 29.50 24.25
CA PRO A 88 5.36 29.54 23.04
C PRO A 88 4.64 30.89 22.95
N SER A 89 4.46 31.35 21.71
CA SER A 89 3.74 32.55 21.24
C SER A 89 4.63 33.74 20.87
N ALA A 90 5.00 33.79 19.60
CA ALA A 90 5.55 34.97 18.96
C ALA A 90 4.46 36.04 18.81
N LEU A 91 4.56 37.12 19.58
CA LEU A 91 3.88 38.39 19.30
C LEU A 91 4.95 39.40 18.87
N THR A 92 4.76 39.98 17.69
CA THR A 92 5.68 40.94 17.08
C THR A 92 5.78 42.23 17.90
N LYS A 93 6.99 42.81 17.95
CA LYS A 93 7.39 43.97 18.75
C LYS A 93 6.56 45.26 18.57
N VAL A 94 5.60 45.30 17.65
CA VAL A 94 4.75 46.47 17.40
C VAL A 94 3.48 46.46 18.29
N GLY A 95 3.04 45.30 18.82
CA GLY A 95 1.87 45.23 19.68
C GLY A 95 2.09 45.56 21.17
N ILE A 96 3.36 45.57 21.62
CA ILE A 96 3.70 45.75 23.05
C ILE A 96 3.69 47.24 23.44
N GLU A 97 4.11 48.15 22.56
CA GLU A 97 4.09 49.60 22.85
C GLU A 97 2.66 50.19 22.80
N GLU A 98 1.77 49.62 21.98
CA GLU A 98 0.38 50.06 21.87
C GLU A 98 -0.51 49.54 23.04
N MET A 99 -0.16 48.40 23.64
CA MET A 99 -0.84 47.90 24.85
C MET A 99 -0.33 48.57 26.13
N LEU A 100 0.97 48.87 26.24
CA LEU A 100 1.55 49.50 27.43
C LEU A 100 1.12 50.97 27.59
N SER A 101 0.86 51.69 26.51
CA SER A 101 0.35 53.06 26.55
C SER A 101 -1.12 53.18 26.98
N ARG A 102 -1.93 52.12 26.83
CA ARG A 102 -3.34 52.11 27.28
C ARG A 102 -3.53 51.74 28.75
N VAL A 103 -2.51 51.14 29.38
CA VAL A 103 -2.58 50.71 30.80
C VAL A 103 -2.10 51.83 31.75
N TRP A 104 -1.30 52.78 31.26
CA TRP A 104 -0.66 53.79 32.12
C TRP A 104 -1.45 55.09 32.34
N ASP A 105 -2.65 55.25 31.76
CA ASP A 105 -3.45 56.48 31.92
C ASP A 105 -4.77 56.27 32.69
N SER A 106 -4.84 55.25 33.55
CA SER A 106 -5.94 55.12 34.50
C SER A 106 -5.41 55.12 35.92
N GLN A 107 -5.54 56.26 36.60
CA GLN A 107 -5.37 56.31 38.05
C GLN A 107 -6.28 55.25 38.72
N PRO A 108 -5.79 54.50 39.72
CA PRO A 108 -6.59 53.49 40.38
C PRO A 108 -7.80 54.16 41.05
N ARG A 109 -9.02 53.74 40.68
CA ARG A 109 -10.24 54.14 41.40
C ARG A 109 -10.20 53.55 42.80
N VAL A 110 -9.80 54.35 43.77
CA VAL A 110 -9.97 54.05 45.20
C VAL A 110 -11.46 54.08 45.53
N ILE A 111 -12.08 52.92 45.69
CA ILE A 111 -13.42 52.83 46.29
C ILE A 111 -13.24 53.02 47.80
N LYS A 112 -13.46 54.25 48.28
CA LYS A 112 -13.52 54.54 49.73
C LYS A 112 -14.91 54.17 50.25
N PHE A 113 -15.01 53.12 51.06
CA PHE A 113 -16.21 52.91 51.86
C PHE A 113 -16.22 53.89 53.03
N SER A 114 -17.17 54.83 53.01
CA SER A 114 -17.43 55.73 54.13
C SER A 114 -17.88 54.93 55.35
N ARG A 115 -17.01 54.80 56.38
CA ARG A 115 -17.46 54.51 57.75
C ARG A 115 -18.07 55.79 58.33
N LYS A 116 -19.30 56.12 57.93
CA LYS A 116 -20.20 57.02 58.67
C LYS A 116 -21.62 56.93 58.10
N HIS A 117 -22.45 56.12 58.74
CA HIS A 117 -23.89 56.31 58.88
C HIS A 117 -24.20 55.77 60.28
N GLN A 118 -24.28 56.57 61.34
CA GLN A 118 -25.21 57.67 61.61
C GLN A 118 -26.60 57.45 61.00
N ARG A 119 -27.51 57.10 61.91
CA ARG A 119 -28.96 56.98 61.76
C ARG A 119 -29.53 58.09 60.88
N SER A 120 -30.05 57.75 59.72
CA SER A 120 -31.14 58.50 59.10
C SER A 120 -31.93 57.62 58.15
N SER A 121 -33.24 57.55 58.41
CA SER A 121 -34.29 57.01 57.56
C SER A 121 -34.13 57.50 56.10
N SER A 122 -33.86 56.58 55.18
CA SER A 122 -34.00 56.79 53.73
C SER A 122 -34.57 55.52 53.11
N ALA A 123 -35.67 55.66 52.36
CA ALA A 123 -36.44 54.57 51.78
C ALA A 123 -35.81 53.93 50.52
N ASN A 124 -34.57 54.29 50.16
CA ASN A 124 -33.85 53.74 49.01
C ASN A 124 -32.44 53.26 49.43
N GLY A 125 -32.39 52.22 50.26
CA GLY A 125 -31.16 51.46 50.49
C GLY A 125 -30.92 50.45 49.38
N LEU A 126 -29.66 50.27 48.96
CA LEU A 126 -29.24 49.14 48.12
C LEU A 126 -29.69 47.82 48.79
N ARG A 127 -30.74 47.19 48.24
CA ARG A 127 -31.18 45.87 48.68
C ARG A 127 -30.18 44.84 48.17
N ARG A 128 -29.69 43.99 49.07
CA ARG A 128 -28.89 42.82 48.71
C ARG A 128 -29.75 41.91 47.81
N GLN A 129 -29.46 41.86 46.52
CA GLN A 129 -30.08 40.87 45.63
C GLN A 129 -29.52 39.49 46.00
N LYS A 130 -30.41 38.54 46.29
CA LYS A 130 -30.06 37.12 46.46
C LYS A 130 -29.42 36.69 45.14
N ARG A 131 -28.24 36.05 45.17
CA ARG A 131 -27.74 35.36 43.98
C ARG A 131 -28.76 34.27 43.65
N ASP A 132 -29.17 34.18 42.40
CA ASP A 132 -30.02 33.09 41.95
C ASP A 132 -29.29 31.78 42.24
N TRP A 133 -29.94 30.90 43.00
CA TRP A 133 -29.40 29.58 43.28
C TRP A 133 -29.61 28.73 42.03
N VAL A 134 -28.52 28.20 41.47
CA VAL A 134 -28.60 27.19 40.39
C VAL A 134 -28.61 25.82 41.05
N ILE A 135 -29.55 24.97 40.65
CA ILE A 135 -29.60 23.58 41.11
C ILE A 135 -28.44 22.83 40.42
N PRO A 136 -27.53 22.16 41.18
CA PRO A 136 -26.47 21.36 40.59
C PRO A 136 -27.05 20.29 39.64
N PRO A 137 -26.32 19.90 38.58
CA PRO A 137 -26.78 18.83 37.72
C PRO A 137 -27.03 17.53 38.48
N ILE A 138 -28.08 16.82 38.07
CA ILE A 138 -28.48 15.54 38.65
C ILE A 138 -27.89 14.45 37.77
N ASN A 139 -27.03 13.61 38.34
CA ASN A 139 -26.41 12.51 37.60
C ASN A 139 -27.13 11.20 37.94
N VAL A 140 -27.64 10.49 36.94
CA VAL A 140 -28.40 9.25 37.10
C VAL A 140 -27.74 8.14 36.29
N PRO A 141 -27.28 7.04 36.90
CA PRO A 141 -26.73 5.92 36.13
C PRO A 141 -27.80 5.27 35.28
N GLU A 142 -27.45 4.96 34.04
CA GLU A 142 -28.32 4.19 33.15
C GLU A 142 -28.55 2.76 33.65
N ASN A 143 -29.49 2.06 33.02
CA ASN A 143 -29.78 0.65 33.29
C ASN A 143 -30.05 0.33 34.78
N SER A 144 -30.52 1.34 35.52
CA SER A 144 -30.87 1.22 36.94
C SER A 144 -31.89 0.10 37.18
N ARG A 145 -31.60 -0.83 38.10
CA ARG A 145 -32.40 -2.05 38.33
C ARG A 145 -33.68 -1.86 39.16
N GLY A 146 -33.99 -0.63 39.56
CA GLY A 146 -35.16 -0.30 40.39
C GLY A 146 -34.99 -0.63 41.88
N PRO A 147 -36.07 -0.54 42.69
CA PRO A 147 -37.47 -0.38 42.27
C PRO A 147 -37.79 1.05 41.78
N PHE A 148 -38.68 1.14 40.78
CA PHE A 148 -39.21 2.41 40.27
C PHE A 148 -40.62 2.69 40.85
N PRO A 149 -41.01 3.97 41.04
CA PRO A 149 -40.23 5.18 40.75
C PRO A 149 -39.10 5.42 41.76
N HIS A 150 -37.91 5.77 41.27
CA HIS A 150 -36.71 6.00 42.07
C HIS A 150 -36.55 7.50 42.37
N MET A 151 -36.43 7.87 43.65
CA MET A 151 -36.34 9.27 44.07
C MET A 151 -34.96 9.86 43.73
N LEU A 152 -34.92 10.99 43.03
CA LEU A 152 -33.69 11.68 42.64
C LEU A 152 -33.32 12.77 43.63
N VAL A 153 -34.15 13.81 43.71
CA VAL A 153 -33.93 15.01 44.51
C VAL A 153 -35.25 15.54 45.06
N ARG A 154 -35.18 16.41 46.05
CA ARG A 154 -36.33 17.18 46.52
C ARG A 154 -36.14 18.66 46.24
N ILE A 155 -37.06 19.24 45.48
CA ILE A 155 -37.07 20.67 45.16
C ILE A 155 -38.03 21.36 46.13
N ARG A 156 -37.62 22.53 46.64
CA ARG A 156 -38.45 23.33 47.55
C ARG A 156 -38.19 24.82 47.39
N SER A 157 -39.24 25.63 47.53
CA SER A 157 -39.13 27.08 47.69
C SER A 157 -38.99 27.43 49.17
N ASP A 158 -38.28 28.50 49.51
CA ASP A 158 -38.21 29.02 50.88
C ASP A 158 -39.50 29.73 51.32
N GLN A 159 -40.42 30.00 50.39
CA GLN A 159 -41.77 30.52 50.63
C GLN A 159 -42.75 29.41 51.07
N ASP A 160 -42.32 28.14 51.08
CA ASP A 160 -43.13 26.97 51.47
C ASP A 160 -43.64 26.98 52.92
N LYS A 161 -43.10 27.88 53.75
CA LYS A 161 -43.50 28.08 55.15
C LYS A 161 -44.74 28.95 55.31
N ASP A 162 -44.91 29.90 54.39
CA ASP A 162 -45.91 30.96 54.50
C ASP A 162 -47.06 30.77 53.50
N VAL A 163 -46.79 30.07 52.38
CA VAL A 163 -47.75 29.81 51.31
C VAL A 163 -47.78 28.31 51.00
N GLY A 164 -48.97 27.74 50.82
CA GLY A 164 -49.11 26.40 50.27
C GLY A 164 -48.68 26.40 48.80
N ILE A 165 -47.62 25.66 48.48
CA ILE A 165 -47.02 25.61 47.14
C ILE A 165 -47.31 24.27 46.47
N ARG A 166 -47.61 24.33 45.17
CA ARG A 166 -47.70 23.19 44.27
C ARG A 166 -46.51 23.21 43.31
N TYR A 167 -45.77 22.10 43.26
CA TYR A 167 -44.63 21.93 42.37
C TYR A 167 -45.03 21.21 41.07
N SER A 168 -44.41 21.59 39.95
CA SER A 168 -44.52 20.88 38.67
C SER A 168 -43.21 20.96 37.89
N ILE A 169 -43.01 20.03 36.95
CA ILE A 169 -41.87 20.03 36.03
C ILE A 169 -42.36 19.98 34.58
N THR A 170 -41.66 20.68 33.70
CA THR A 170 -41.93 20.72 32.25
C THR A 170 -40.64 20.52 31.47
N GLY A 171 -40.72 19.99 30.26
CA GLY A 171 -39.61 19.68 29.38
C GLY A 171 -39.68 18.26 28.83
N ALA A 172 -38.79 17.96 27.90
CA ALA A 172 -38.66 16.62 27.34
C ALA A 172 -38.19 15.64 28.42
N GLY A 173 -38.91 14.54 28.63
CA GLY A 173 -38.75 13.67 29.80
C GLY A 173 -39.88 13.79 30.82
N ALA A 174 -40.61 14.91 30.82
CA ALA A 174 -41.73 15.16 31.73
C ALA A 174 -43.06 15.25 30.96
N ASP A 175 -43.47 16.45 30.54
CA ASP A 175 -44.71 16.71 29.80
C ASP A 175 -44.52 16.67 28.27
N GLN A 176 -43.28 16.71 27.77
CA GLN A 176 -42.95 16.61 26.35
C GLN A 176 -42.26 15.26 26.04
N PRO A 177 -42.40 14.74 24.80
CA PRO A 177 -41.79 13.47 24.39
C PRO A 177 -40.26 13.43 24.55
N PRO A 178 -39.68 12.31 25.03
CA PRO A 178 -40.37 11.16 25.63
C PRO A 178 -41.00 11.58 26.98
N SER A 179 -42.29 11.34 27.16
CA SER A 179 -43.05 11.86 28.31
C SER A 179 -43.14 10.86 29.45
N GLY A 180 -43.25 11.35 30.68
CA GLY A 180 -43.47 10.52 31.86
C GLY A 180 -42.24 9.82 32.45
N ILE A 181 -41.04 10.10 31.94
CA ILE A 181 -39.76 9.57 32.48
C ILE A 181 -39.48 10.16 33.86
N TYR A 182 -39.69 11.48 34.01
CA TYR A 182 -39.52 12.19 35.26
C TYR A 182 -40.86 12.72 35.76
N ASN A 183 -41.10 12.54 37.05
CA ASN A 183 -42.28 13.08 37.72
C ASN A 183 -41.88 13.79 39.01
N ILE A 184 -42.69 14.76 39.44
CA ILE A 184 -42.52 15.45 40.72
C ILE A 184 -43.81 15.35 41.52
N ASP A 185 -43.69 15.00 42.80
CA ASP A 185 -44.82 15.08 43.72
C ASP A 185 -45.19 16.56 43.93
N PRO A 186 -46.42 16.96 43.56
CA PRO A 186 -46.86 18.36 43.63
C PRO A 186 -46.86 18.94 45.04
N ILE A 187 -46.91 18.11 46.10
CA ILE A 187 -46.98 18.60 47.48
C ILE A 187 -45.59 18.56 48.13
N SER A 188 -44.89 17.43 48.05
CA SER A 188 -43.61 17.27 48.73
C SER A 188 -42.42 17.88 47.96
N GLY A 189 -42.56 18.06 46.64
CA GLY A 189 -41.48 18.47 45.74
C GLY A 189 -40.46 17.38 45.48
N ASN A 190 -40.75 16.13 45.85
CA ASN A 190 -39.89 14.98 45.56
C ASN A 190 -39.96 14.64 44.07
N MET A 191 -38.82 14.65 43.41
CA MET A 191 -38.67 14.29 42.00
C MET A 191 -38.22 12.83 41.88
N PHE A 192 -38.80 12.11 40.92
CA PHE A 192 -38.54 10.70 40.69
C PHE A 192 -38.28 10.43 39.20
N VAL A 193 -37.48 9.40 38.94
CA VAL A 193 -37.39 8.73 37.64
C VAL A 193 -38.28 7.48 37.67
N THR A 194 -39.05 7.25 36.61
CA THR A 194 -40.11 6.21 36.59
C THR A 194 -39.70 4.91 35.90
N GLN A 195 -38.60 4.92 35.15
CA GLN A 195 -38.13 3.82 34.33
C GLN A 195 -36.59 3.83 34.23
N PRO A 196 -35.93 2.72 33.84
CA PRO A 196 -34.50 2.77 33.52
C PRO A 196 -34.25 3.73 32.37
N LEU A 197 -33.07 4.35 32.40
CA LEU A 197 -32.57 5.24 31.35
C LEU A 197 -31.55 4.47 30.52
N ASP A 198 -31.39 4.90 29.28
CA ASP A 198 -30.41 4.44 28.30
C ASP A 198 -29.69 5.71 27.80
N ARG A 199 -28.38 5.76 27.98
CA ARG A 199 -27.57 6.93 27.64
C ARG A 199 -27.36 7.02 26.13
N GLU A 200 -27.21 5.89 25.44
CA GLU A 200 -27.08 5.80 23.99
C GLU A 200 -28.34 6.30 23.28
N GLU A 201 -29.52 6.09 23.88
CA GLU A 201 -30.76 6.71 23.42
C GLU A 201 -30.76 8.22 23.75
N ARG A 202 -30.46 8.59 25.01
CA ARG A 202 -30.47 10.00 25.43
C ARG A 202 -29.58 10.30 26.65
N ALA A 203 -28.40 10.86 26.39
CA ALA A 203 -27.41 11.22 27.41
C ALA A 203 -27.81 12.36 28.40
N SER A 204 -28.79 13.21 28.05
CA SER A 204 -29.21 14.30 28.95
C SER A 204 -30.64 14.79 28.77
N PHE A 205 -31.17 15.34 29.86
CA PHE A 205 -32.48 15.98 29.91
C PHE A 205 -32.36 17.39 30.48
N HIS A 206 -33.10 18.31 29.87
CA HIS A 206 -33.26 19.68 30.36
C HIS A 206 -34.73 19.89 30.71
N LEU A 207 -34.99 19.98 32.01
CA LEU A 207 -36.31 20.22 32.56
C LEU A 207 -36.36 21.59 33.23
N ARG A 208 -37.56 22.06 33.50
CA ARG A 208 -37.82 23.30 34.21
C ARG A 208 -38.83 23.06 35.32
N ALA A 209 -38.45 23.36 36.55
CA ALA A 209 -39.33 23.25 37.70
C ALA A 209 -40.06 24.56 37.96
N HIS A 210 -41.34 24.44 38.34
CA HIS A 210 -42.22 25.55 38.64
C HIS A 210 -42.76 25.40 40.06
N ALA A 211 -42.92 26.52 40.75
CA ALA A 211 -43.56 26.61 42.05
C ALA A 211 -44.71 27.64 41.97
N VAL A 212 -45.93 27.15 42.14
CA VAL A 212 -47.15 27.99 42.11
C VAL A 212 -47.87 27.89 43.44
N ASP A 213 -48.59 28.93 43.84
CA ASP A 213 -49.45 28.89 45.02
C ASP A 213 -50.68 27.99 44.77
N MET A 214 -51.47 27.72 45.81
CA MET A 214 -52.72 26.96 45.66
C MET A 214 -53.78 27.66 44.78
N ASN A 215 -53.62 28.95 44.49
CA ASN A 215 -54.50 29.73 43.62
C ASN A 215 -53.98 29.78 42.16
N GLY A 216 -52.84 29.16 41.86
CA GLY A 216 -52.22 29.11 40.54
C GLY A 216 -51.30 30.28 40.19
N ASN A 217 -51.03 31.22 41.13
CA ASN A 217 -50.08 32.30 40.90
C ASN A 217 -48.64 31.78 41.03
N GLN A 218 -47.76 32.26 40.17
CA GLN A 218 -46.34 31.95 40.23
C GLN A 218 -45.72 32.52 41.51
N VAL A 219 -45.12 31.65 42.33
CA VAL A 219 -44.44 32.01 43.58
C VAL A 219 -42.95 32.23 43.35
N GLU A 220 -42.34 31.39 42.52
CA GLU A 220 -40.94 31.49 42.12
C GLU A 220 -40.82 31.53 40.59
N ASN A 221 -39.77 32.19 40.11
CA ASN A 221 -39.38 32.07 38.71
C ASN A 221 -39.03 30.60 38.40
N PRO A 222 -39.32 30.10 37.19
CA PRO A 222 -39.01 28.72 36.86
C PRO A 222 -37.49 28.50 36.88
N ILE A 223 -37.05 27.37 37.41
CA ILE A 223 -35.63 27.03 37.53
C ILE A 223 -35.27 25.87 36.61
N ASP A 224 -34.12 25.97 35.95
CA ASP A 224 -33.62 24.93 35.05
C ASP A 224 -33.01 23.77 35.85
N LEU A 225 -33.32 22.55 35.40
CA LEU A 225 -32.81 21.28 35.91
C LEU A 225 -32.08 20.57 34.77
N TYR A 226 -30.78 20.35 34.97
CA TYR A 226 -29.96 19.53 34.07
C TYR A 226 -29.80 18.15 34.66
N ILE A 227 -30.19 17.13 33.91
CA ILE A 227 -30.05 15.73 34.30
C ILE A 227 -29.11 15.07 33.29
N TYR A 228 -28.01 14.52 33.77
CA TYR A 228 -27.06 13.76 32.97
C TYR A 228 -27.21 12.28 33.27
N VAL A 229 -27.32 11.49 32.22
CA VAL A 229 -27.31 10.03 32.33
C VAL A 229 -25.84 9.59 32.39
N ILE A 230 -25.45 8.89 33.46
CA ILE A 230 -24.09 8.39 33.62
C ILE A 230 -23.96 7.07 32.86
N ASP A 231 -22.98 7.05 31.97
CA ASP A 231 -22.55 5.93 31.15
C ASP A 231 -22.14 4.71 31.98
N MET A 232 -22.65 3.54 31.62
CA MET A 232 -22.28 2.23 32.15
C MET A 232 -21.73 1.37 31.01
N ASN A 233 -20.78 0.48 31.30
CA ASN A 233 -20.21 -0.40 30.27
C ASN A 233 -21.19 -1.55 29.91
N ASP A 234 -22.19 -1.29 29.09
CA ASP A 234 -23.20 -2.27 28.66
C ASP A 234 -23.20 -2.55 27.15
N ASN A 235 -22.51 -1.73 26.35
CA ASN A 235 -22.18 -2.05 24.98
C ASN A 235 -20.77 -2.64 24.89
N ARG A 236 -20.56 -3.52 23.92
CA ARG A 236 -19.24 -4.10 23.64
C ARG A 236 -18.74 -3.56 22.31
N PRO A 237 -17.41 -3.55 22.06
CA PRO A 237 -16.90 -3.06 20.80
C PRO A 237 -17.40 -3.90 19.62
N GLU A 238 -17.81 -3.24 18.54
CA GLU A 238 -18.24 -3.88 17.31
C GLU A 238 -17.30 -3.54 16.15
N PHE A 239 -16.75 -4.56 15.50
CA PHE A 239 -15.95 -4.38 14.29
C PHE A 239 -16.83 -3.94 13.11
N GLN A 240 -16.31 -3.02 12.29
CA GLN A 240 -17.00 -2.59 11.06
C GLN A 240 -17.22 -3.76 10.08
N ASN A 241 -16.31 -4.74 10.07
CA ASN A 241 -16.38 -5.94 9.25
C ASN A 241 -16.00 -7.17 10.07
N GLN A 242 -16.70 -8.29 9.86
CA GLN A 242 -16.31 -9.56 10.50
C GLN A 242 -15.02 -10.15 9.90
N VAL A 243 -14.74 -9.82 8.64
CA VAL A 243 -13.56 -10.28 7.89
C VAL A 243 -12.90 -9.08 7.20
N TYR A 244 -11.60 -8.90 7.45
CA TYR A 244 -10.74 -7.92 6.79
C TYR A 244 -9.77 -8.63 5.85
N ASN A 245 -9.61 -8.11 4.63
CA ASN A 245 -8.64 -8.61 3.67
C ASN A 245 -7.55 -7.57 3.49
N GLY A 246 -6.30 -7.97 3.66
CA GLY A 246 -5.14 -7.14 3.35
C GLY A 246 -4.05 -7.95 2.68
N SER A 247 -3.02 -7.25 2.22
CA SER A 247 -1.89 -7.89 1.58
C SER A 247 -0.59 -7.19 1.95
N VAL A 248 0.50 -7.95 1.89
CA VAL A 248 1.85 -7.45 2.15
C VAL A 248 2.82 -8.19 1.26
N ALA A 249 3.82 -7.49 0.73
CA ALA A 249 4.82 -8.14 -0.11
C ALA A 249 5.72 -9.06 0.72
N GLU A 250 6.12 -10.19 0.14
CA GLU A 250 7.18 -10.98 0.73
C GLU A 250 8.49 -10.20 0.83
N GLY A 251 9.43 -10.65 1.65
CA GLY A 251 10.67 -9.90 1.91
C GLY A 251 10.46 -8.52 2.54
N SER A 252 9.22 -8.16 2.92
CA SER A 252 8.93 -6.89 3.61
C SER A 252 9.73 -6.78 4.90
N LYS A 253 10.26 -5.58 5.15
CA LYS A 253 11.00 -5.28 6.37
C LYS A 253 10.05 -5.27 7.58
N PRO A 254 10.57 -5.53 8.79
CA PRO A 254 9.84 -5.27 10.03
C PRO A 254 9.32 -3.82 10.08
N GLY A 255 8.08 -3.64 10.52
CA GLY A 255 7.39 -2.36 10.59
C GLY A 255 6.64 -1.96 9.32
N SER A 256 6.61 -2.80 8.28
CA SER A 256 5.78 -2.57 7.10
C SER A 256 4.30 -2.64 7.47
N SER A 257 3.53 -1.63 7.04
CA SER A 257 2.07 -1.61 7.21
C SER A 257 1.40 -2.65 6.32
N VAL A 258 0.41 -3.36 6.87
CA VAL A 258 -0.35 -4.41 6.19
C VAL A 258 -1.79 -3.98 5.95
N MET A 259 -2.50 -3.64 7.03
CA MET A 259 -3.87 -3.15 7.00
C MET A 259 -4.23 -2.46 8.32
N GLN A 260 -5.39 -1.82 8.37
CA GLN A 260 -5.98 -1.29 9.60
C GLN A 260 -7.34 -1.96 9.84
N VAL A 261 -7.61 -2.35 11.08
CA VAL A 261 -8.93 -2.83 11.51
C VAL A 261 -9.57 -1.83 12.46
N THR A 262 -10.90 -1.74 12.42
CA THR A 262 -11.62 -0.71 13.19
C THR A 262 -12.83 -1.33 13.87
N ALA A 263 -12.91 -1.14 15.17
CA ALA A 263 -14.07 -1.41 16.01
C ALA A 263 -14.54 -0.12 16.69
N THR A 264 -15.84 -0.03 16.92
CA THR A 264 -16.49 1.10 17.58
C THR A 264 -17.31 0.60 18.75
N ASP A 265 -17.20 1.30 19.87
CA ASP A 265 -18.09 1.12 21.01
C ASP A 265 -19.14 2.24 21.02
N SER A 266 -20.35 1.92 21.48
CA SER A 266 -21.46 2.88 21.56
C SER A 266 -21.48 3.65 22.89
N ASP A 267 -20.80 3.12 23.91
CA ASP A 267 -20.61 3.77 25.22
C ASP A 267 -19.81 5.08 25.08
N ASP A 268 -19.74 5.87 26.15
CA ASP A 268 -19.08 7.18 26.11
C ASP A 268 -17.58 7.06 25.80
N SER A 269 -17.21 7.41 24.57
CA SER A 269 -15.82 7.46 24.08
C SER A 269 -14.87 8.35 24.89
N THR A 270 -15.39 9.24 25.75
CA THR A 270 -14.58 10.07 26.66
C THR A 270 -14.23 9.35 27.97
N THR A 271 -14.87 8.22 28.25
CA THR A 271 -14.63 7.36 29.41
C THR A 271 -13.99 6.04 28.99
N ALA A 272 -13.52 5.26 29.97
CA ALA A 272 -12.94 3.95 29.69
C ALA A 272 -13.94 2.99 29.01
N ASN A 273 -15.25 3.14 29.28
CA ASN A 273 -16.28 2.27 28.72
C ASN A 273 -16.31 2.34 27.18
N GLY A 274 -16.17 3.52 26.59
CA GLY A 274 -16.07 3.66 25.12
C GLY A 274 -14.65 3.53 24.54
N MET A 275 -13.61 3.36 25.38
CA MET A 275 -12.21 3.34 24.94
C MET A 275 -11.73 1.93 24.56
N VAL A 276 -11.72 1.68 23.25
CA VAL A 276 -11.33 0.39 22.66
C VAL A 276 -9.81 0.23 22.54
N ARG A 277 -9.30 -0.95 22.89
CA ARG A 277 -7.96 -1.41 22.56
C ARG A 277 -7.96 -2.70 21.75
N TYR A 278 -7.00 -2.82 20.83
CA TYR A 278 -6.84 -3.97 19.95
C TYR A 278 -5.70 -4.90 20.39
N ARG A 279 -5.86 -6.20 20.14
CA ARG A 279 -4.80 -7.19 20.24
C ARG A 279 -5.00 -8.36 19.28
N ILE A 280 -3.91 -9.03 18.93
CA ILE A 280 -3.95 -10.28 18.16
C ILE A 280 -4.07 -11.44 19.14
N LEU A 281 -5.08 -12.30 18.97
CA LEU A 281 -5.28 -13.52 19.76
C LEU A 281 -4.51 -14.71 19.19
N SER A 282 -4.50 -14.85 17.87
CA SER A 282 -3.87 -15.99 17.20
C SER A 282 -3.52 -15.66 15.76
N GLN A 283 -2.45 -16.29 15.28
CA GLN A 283 -2.01 -16.27 13.89
C GLN A 283 -1.91 -17.72 13.39
N THR A 284 -2.47 -18.00 12.22
CA THR A 284 -2.32 -19.28 11.52
C THR A 284 -1.86 -19.03 10.09
N PRO A 285 -0.78 -19.68 9.62
CA PRO A 285 0.09 -20.61 10.33
C PRO A 285 1.05 -19.92 11.32
N HIS A 286 1.67 -20.73 12.21
CA HIS A 286 2.70 -20.29 13.17
C HIS A 286 4.13 -20.34 12.60
N SER A 287 4.28 -20.62 11.31
CA SER A 287 5.55 -20.66 10.59
C SER A 287 5.65 -19.39 9.72
N PRO A 288 6.84 -18.77 9.59
CA PRO A 288 8.12 -19.18 10.17
C PRO A 288 8.22 -18.91 11.69
N ILE A 289 7.46 -17.96 12.22
CA ILE A 289 7.31 -17.70 13.67
C ILE A 289 5.83 -17.42 14.02
N PRO A 290 5.41 -17.65 15.27
CA PRO A 290 4.00 -17.49 15.68
C PRO A 290 3.50 -16.03 15.70
N ASN A 291 4.41 -15.05 15.71
CA ASN A 291 4.14 -13.62 15.86
C ASN A 291 4.77 -12.81 14.71
N MET A 292 4.41 -13.16 13.47
CA MET A 292 4.85 -12.42 12.27
C MET A 292 4.27 -11.00 12.22
N PHE A 293 3.10 -10.80 12.83
CA PHE A 293 2.37 -9.55 12.82
C PHE A 293 2.11 -9.05 14.25
N THR A 294 2.06 -7.74 14.41
CA THR A 294 1.60 -7.05 15.61
C THR A 294 0.53 -6.04 15.23
N ILE A 295 -0.27 -5.63 16.20
CA ILE A 295 -1.31 -4.63 16.02
C ILE A 295 -1.08 -3.46 16.98
N ASN A 296 -1.24 -2.24 16.49
CA ASN A 296 -1.26 -1.06 17.35
C ASN A 296 -2.54 -1.10 18.21
N SER A 297 -2.35 -1.06 19.52
CA SER A 297 -3.46 -1.17 20.47
C SER A 297 -4.49 -0.05 20.37
N GLU A 298 -4.14 1.13 19.86
CA GLU A 298 -5.03 2.30 19.77
C GLU A 298 -5.62 2.44 18.37
N THR A 299 -4.79 2.32 17.34
CA THR A 299 -5.20 2.61 15.96
C THR A 299 -5.74 1.40 15.20
N GLY A 300 -5.47 0.18 15.69
CA GLY A 300 -5.82 -1.05 14.98
C GLY A 300 -4.94 -1.34 13.76
N ASP A 301 -3.82 -0.62 13.59
CA ASP A 301 -2.88 -0.85 12.49
C ASP A 301 -2.10 -2.16 12.69
N ILE A 302 -2.22 -3.07 11.73
CA ILE A 302 -1.47 -4.32 11.70
C ILE A 302 -0.19 -4.10 10.88
N VAL A 303 0.95 -4.41 11.50
CA VAL A 303 2.29 -4.27 10.90
C VAL A 303 3.10 -5.54 11.06
N THR A 304 4.09 -5.74 10.19
CA THR A 304 5.03 -6.85 10.27
C THR A 304 6.02 -6.67 11.44
N VAL A 305 6.39 -7.76 12.11
CA VAL A 305 7.32 -7.73 13.27
C VAL A 305 8.68 -8.31 12.91
N ALA A 306 8.72 -9.31 12.04
CA ALA A 306 9.93 -10.01 11.66
C ALA A 306 10.07 -10.08 10.15
N ALA A 307 11.31 -10.20 9.70
CA ALA A 307 11.60 -10.62 8.33
C ALA A 307 11.29 -12.11 8.17
N GLY A 308 11.10 -12.56 6.93
CA GLY A 308 10.84 -13.98 6.61
C GLY A 308 9.44 -14.27 6.10
N LEU A 309 8.67 -13.25 5.74
CA LEU A 309 7.53 -13.45 4.83
C LEU A 309 8.10 -13.94 3.49
N ASP A 310 7.63 -15.11 3.08
CA ASP A 310 8.09 -15.88 1.93
C ASP A 310 6.84 -16.58 1.40
N ARG A 311 6.41 -16.18 0.20
CA ARG A 311 5.16 -16.61 -0.42
C ARG A 311 5.23 -18.07 -0.85
N GLU A 312 6.41 -18.54 -1.26
CA GLU A 312 6.67 -19.93 -1.66
C GLU A 312 6.48 -20.88 -0.49
N LYS A 313 6.75 -20.44 0.74
CA LYS A 313 6.46 -21.19 1.97
C LYS A 313 5.05 -20.99 2.48
N VAL A 314 4.62 -19.74 2.65
CA VAL A 314 3.30 -19.39 3.22
C VAL A 314 2.73 -18.20 2.46
N SER A 315 1.73 -18.47 1.62
CA SER A 315 1.08 -17.45 0.80
C SER A 315 -0.05 -16.68 1.50
N GLN A 316 -0.55 -17.19 2.64
CA GLN A 316 -1.65 -16.55 3.37
C GLN A 316 -1.56 -16.78 4.89
N TYR A 317 -1.89 -15.74 5.65
CA TYR A 317 -2.07 -15.80 7.10
C TYR A 317 -3.50 -15.43 7.48
N THR A 318 -4.06 -16.17 8.43
CA THR A 318 -5.33 -15.87 9.10
C THR A 318 -5.03 -15.44 10.52
N ILE A 319 -5.45 -14.23 10.87
CA ILE A 319 -5.25 -13.62 12.19
C ILE A 319 -6.60 -13.38 12.84
N ILE A 320 -6.74 -13.76 14.11
CA ILE A 320 -7.91 -13.38 14.91
C ILE A 320 -7.54 -12.17 15.74
N VAL A 321 -8.23 -11.06 15.50
CA VAL A 321 -8.07 -9.80 16.23
C VAL A 321 -9.20 -9.66 17.23
N GLN A 322 -8.88 -9.17 18.42
CA GLN A 322 -9.85 -8.82 19.45
C GLN A 322 -9.82 -7.31 19.70
N ALA A 323 -11.00 -6.73 19.80
CA ALA A 323 -11.23 -5.39 20.34
C ALA A 323 -11.81 -5.54 21.74
N THR A 324 -11.35 -4.75 22.69
CA THR A 324 -11.82 -4.77 24.08
C THR A 324 -11.92 -3.35 24.59
N ASP A 325 -13.06 -2.99 25.16
CA ASP A 325 -13.28 -1.70 25.81
C ASP A 325 -12.47 -1.59 27.12
N MET A 326 -12.75 -0.57 27.95
CA MET A 326 -12.11 -0.40 29.25
C MET A 326 -10.58 -0.34 29.15
N GLU A 327 -10.09 0.36 28.12
CA GLU A 327 -8.67 0.43 27.75
C GLU A 327 -8.01 -0.96 27.58
N GLY A 328 -8.78 -1.95 27.13
CA GLY A 328 -8.30 -3.32 26.90
C GLY A 328 -8.23 -4.19 28.16
N ASN A 329 -8.91 -3.80 29.24
CA ASN A 329 -8.90 -4.55 30.49
C ASN A 329 -9.74 -5.83 30.38
N LEU A 330 -9.09 -6.99 30.40
CA LEU A 330 -9.74 -8.29 30.20
C LEU A 330 -10.62 -8.78 31.37
N ASN A 331 -10.50 -8.17 32.56
CA ASN A 331 -11.28 -8.59 33.73
C ASN A 331 -12.63 -7.90 33.82
N PHE A 332 -12.72 -6.68 33.29
CA PHE A 332 -13.91 -5.82 33.41
C PHE A 332 -14.47 -5.38 32.08
N GLY A 333 -13.65 -5.39 31.02
CA GLY A 333 -14.06 -4.95 29.72
C GLY A 333 -14.78 -6.01 28.91
N LEU A 334 -15.68 -5.57 28.05
CA LEU A 334 -16.35 -6.42 27.08
C LEU A 334 -15.52 -6.47 25.81
N SER A 335 -15.60 -7.61 25.11
CA SER A 335 -14.75 -7.85 23.96
C SER A 335 -15.49 -8.55 22.84
N ASN A 336 -14.99 -8.32 21.64
CA ASN A 336 -15.46 -8.95 20.42
C ASN A 336 -14.28 -9.26 19.51
N THR A 337 -14.46 -10.12 18.52
CA THR A 337 -13.39 -10.61 17.66
C THR A 337 -13.76 -10.55 16.18
N ALA A 338 -12.77 -10.25 15.34
CA ALA A 338 -12.85 -10.30 13.88
C ALA A 338 -11.65 -11.05 13.27
N THR A 339 -11.80 -11.48 12.02
CA THR A 339 -10.77 -12.22 11.29
C THR A 339 -10.07 -11.30 10.29
N ALA A 340 -8.74 -11.26 10.30
CA ALA A 340 -7.93 -10.60 9.29
C ALA A 340 -7.22 -11.65 8.42
N LEU A 341 -7.51 -11.64 7.12
CA LEU A 341 -6.89 -12.48 6.10
C LEU A 341 -5.80 -11.68 5.39
N ILE A 342 -4.56 -12.10 5.54
CA ILE A 342 -3.38 -11.44 4.96
C ILE A 342 -2.83 -12.31 3.84
N SER A 343 -2.88 -11.81 2.61
CA SER A 343 -2.27 -12.46 1.45
C SER A 343 -0.86 -11.93 1.20
N ILE A 344 0.11 -12.83 1.02
CA ILE A 344 1.48 -12.45 0.70
C ILE A 344 1.61 -12.25 -0.81
N THR A 345 2.02 -11.05 -1.23
CA THR A 345 2.20 -10.74 -2.66
C THR A 345 3.61 -11.08 -3.12
N ASP A 346 3.68 -11.61 -4.33
CA ASP A 346 4.90 -12.13 -4.97
C ASP A 346 5.90 -11.00 -5.30
N ILE A 347 7.16 -11.27 -5.01
CA ILE A 347 8.34 -10.52 -5.45
C ILE A 347 9.24 -11.50 -6.20
N ASN A 348 9.89 -11.04 -7.27
CA ASN A 348 10.83 -11.87 -8.02
C ASN A 348 12.13 -12.15 -7.23
N ASP A 349 12.10 -13.09 -6.29
CA ASP A 349 13.26 -13.49 -5.50
C ASP A 349 13.78 -14.91 -5.82
N ASN A 350 13.08 -15.66 -6.68
CA ASN A 350 13.54 -16.95 -7.19
C ASN A 350 13.92 -16.86 -8.68
N PRO A 351 15.22 -16.78 -9.03
CA PRO A 351 15.63 -16.80 -10.42
C PRO A 351 15.32 -18.15 -11.11
N PRO A 352 15.08 -18.16 -12.43
CA PRO A 352 14.72 -19.36 -13.17
C PRO A 352 15.94 -20.26 -13.30
N GLU A 353 15.76 -21.53 -12.97
CA GLU A 353 16.82 -22.54 -12.95
C GLU A 353 16.56 -23.62 -14.00
N LEU A 354 17.53 -23.82 -14.90
CA LEU A 354 17.47 -24.91 -15.87
C LEU A 354 17.67 -26.24 -15.14
N THR A 355 16.85 -27.24 -15.49
CA THR A 355 16.89 -28.55 -14.82
C THR A 355 18.22 -29.28 -15.04
N VAL A 356 18.90 -28.99 -16.15
CA VAL A 356 20.20 -29.55 -16.53
C VAL A 356 21.14 -28.45 -17.04
N ARG A 357 22.45 -28.68 -16.89
CA ARG A 357 23.50 -27.73 -17.32
C ARG A 357 23.85 -27.82 -18.80
N THR A 358 23.52 -28.95 -19.43
CA THR A 358 23.81 -29.23 -20.83
C THR A 358 22.62 -29.89 -21.48
N PHE A 359 22.13 -29.31 -22.57
CA PHE A 359 21.13 -29.90 -23.44
C PHE A 359 21.79 -30.40 -24.71
N SER A 360 21.21 -31.43 -25.31
CA SER A 360 21.61 -31.96 -26.62
C SER A 360 20.41 -32.08 -27.52
N GLY A 361 20.56 -31.75 -28.80
CA GLY A 361 19.54 -31.96 -29.80
C GLY A 361 20.16 -32.21 -31.16
N GLU A 362 19.35 -32.71 -32.08
CA GLU A 362 19.79 -33.02 -33.44
C GLU A 362 18.93 -32.25 -34.44
N VAL A 363 19.54 -31.81 -35.53
CA VAL A 363 18.82 -31.13 -36.60
C VAL A 363 19.28 -31.64 -37.95
N PRO A 364 18.35 -32.05 -38.85
CA PRO A 364 18.70 -32.30 -40.24
C PRO A 364 19.07 -31.00 -40.94
N GLU A 365 20.11 -31.05 -41.76
CA GLU A 365 20.50 -29.89 -42.56
C GLU A 365 19.42 -29.47 -43.55
N ASN A 366 19.54 -28.23 -44.06
CA ASN A 366 18.61 -27.62 -45.01
C ASN A 366 17.14 -27.55 -44.55
N LYS A 367 16.82 -27.90 -43.30
CA LYS A 367 15.51 -27.74 -42.69
C LYS A 367 15.43 -26.49 -41.84
N VAL A 368 14.27 -25.83 -41.90
CA VAL A 368 13.92 -24.66 -41.09
C VAL A 368 12.61 -24.90 -40.37
N ASN A 369 12.38 -24.14 -39.29
CA ASN A 369 11.23 -24.24 -38.39
C ASN A 369 11.08 -25.60 -37.70
N VAL A 370 12.18 -26.33 -37.54
CA VAL A 370 12.24 -27.58 -36.78
C VAL A 370 12.65 -27.27 -35.33
N VAL A 371 12.00 -27.93 -34.37
CA VAL A 371 12.37 -27.87 -32.96
C VAL A 371 13.56 -28.80 -32.72
N VAL A 372 14.65 -28.26 -32.19
CA VAL A 372 15.89 -29.00 -31.91
C VAL A 372 15.80 -29.68 -30.55
N THR A 373 15.43 -28.91 -29.52
CA THR A 373 15.24 -29.40 -28.14
C THR A 373 14.40 -28.41 -27.35
N ASN A 374 13.74 -28.91 -26.29
CA ASN A 374 13.06 -28.07 -25.30
C ASN A 374 13.98 -27.85 -24.10
N LEU A 375 14.20 -26.60 -23.73
CA LEU A 375 14.94 -26.18 -22.55
C LEU A 375 13.96 -26.13 -21.38
N THR A 376 14.08 -27.06 -20.45
CA THR A 376 13.20 -27.13 -19.28
C THR A 376 13.74 -26.29 -18.13
N VAL A 377 12.86 -25.47 -17.54
CA VAL A 377 13.18 -24.51 -16.48
C VAL A 377 12.23 -24.68 -15.30
N VAL A 378 12.73 -24.44 -14.10
CA VAL A 378 11.94 -24.38 -12.87
C VAL A 378 12.13 -23.00 -12.26
N ASP A 379 11.01 -22.37 -11.96
CA ASP A 379 10.93 -21.09 -11.28
C ASP A 379 9.85 -21.21 -10.20
N ARG A 380 10.14 -20.72 -9.00
CA ARG A 380 9.29 -20.88 -7.81
C ARG A 380 8.38 -19.69 -7.56
N ASP A 381 8.58 -18.57 -8.25
CA ASP A 381 7.72 -17.40 -8.17
C ASP A 381 6.32 -17.71 -8.72
N GLN A 382 5.40 -16.76 -8.56
CA GLN A 382 3.99 -16.97 -8.87
C GLN A 382 3.78 -17.35 -10.35
N PRO A 383 3.20 -18.54 -10.66
CA PRO A 383 3.01 -18.97 -12.03
C PRO A 383 2.20 -17.97 -12.86
N HIS A 384 2.57 -17.84 -14.13
CA HIS A 384 1.96 -16.89 -15.09
C HIS A 384 2.09 -15.41 -14.70
N SER A 385 2.98 -15.06 -13.76
CA SER A 385 3.36 -13.68 -13.48
C SER A 385 4.60 -13.27 -14.30
N PRO A 386 4.89 -11.97 -14.45
CA PRO A 386 6.15 -11.49 -15.00
C PRO A 386 7.39 -11.95 -14.20
N ASN A 387 7.22 -12.25 -12.92
CA ASN A 387 8.29 -12.77 -12.06
C ASN A 387 8.62 -14.21 -12.44
N TRP A 388 7.63 -15.01 -12.84
CA TRP A 388 7.84 -16.41 -13.26
C TRP A 388 8.16 -16.57 -14.76
N ASN A 389 7.65 -15.71 -15.63
CA ASN A 389 7.78 -15.85 -17.09
C ASN A 389 9.25 -15.81 -17.54
N ALA A 390 9.72 -16.88 -18.16
CA ALA A 390 11.09 -17.05 -18.62
C ALA A 390 11.34 -16.39 -19.99
N VAL A 391 12.50 -15.75 -20.09
CA VAL A 391 13.03 -15.10 -21.28
C VAL A 391 14.39 -15.72 -21.58
N TYR A 392 14.47 -16.42 -22.70
CA TYR A 392 15.69 -17.10 -23.13
C TYR A 392 16.48 -16.22 -24.10
N ARG A 393 17.81 -16.24 -23.97
CA ARG A 393 18.73 -15.54 -24.87
C ARG A 393 19.93 -16.42 -25.18
N ILE A 394 20.27 -16.51 -26.47
CA ILE A 394 21.52 -17.11 -26.93
C ILE A 394 22.62 -16.06 -26.77
N VAL A 395 23.60 -16.31 -25.90
CA VAL A 395 24.71 -15.38 -25.62
C VAL A 395 25.94 -15.67 -26.47
N SER A 396 26.14 -16.92 -26.89
CA SER A 396 27.26 -17.32 -27.74
C SER A 396 26.95 -18.62 -28.51
N GLY A 397 27.78 -18.93 -29.52
CA GLY A 397 27.71 -20.18 -30.30
C GLY A 397 26.98 -20.08 -31.64
N ASP A 398 26.27 -18.99 -31.90
CA ASP A 398 25.56 -18.75 -33.16
C ASP A 398 25.74 -17.29 -33.64
N PRO A 399 26.89 -16.96 -34.25
CA PRO A 399 27.15 -15.60 -34.73
C PRO A 399 26.30 -15.21 -35.94
N SER A 400 25.84 -16.21 -36.71
CA SER A 400 25.06 -16.01 -37.95
C SER A 400 23.55 -15.98 -37.71
N GLY A 401 23.08 -16.34 -36.52
CA GLY A 401 21.67 -16.35 -36.14
C GLY A 401 20.86 -17.44 -36.85
N HIS A 402 21.36 -18.67 -36.86
CA HIS A 402 20.64 -19.85 -37.34
C HIS A 402 19.53 -20.31 -36.39
N PHE A 403 19.65 -20.03 -35.10
CA PHE A 403 18.75 -20.52 -34.07
C PHE A 403 17.99 -19.38 -33.37
N THR A 404 16.78 -19.69 -32.92
CA THR A 404 15.99 -18.82 -32.04
C THR A 404 15.34 -19.65 -30.95
N ILE A 405 15.00 -19.01 -29.82
CA ILE A 405 14.31 -19.68 -28.72
C ILE A 405 12.98 -18.97 -28.49
N ARG A 406 11.90 -19.76 -28.44
CA ARG A 406 10.56 -19.28 -28.12
C ARG A 406 10.12 -19.88 -26.80
N THR A 407 9.70 -19.04 -25.85
CA THR A 407 9.13 -19.50 -24.59
C THR A 407 7.71 -20.02 -24.81
N ASN A 408 7.40 -21.19 -24.28
CA ASN A 408 6.03 -21.68 -24.18
C ASN A 408 5.29 -20.96 -23.04
N PRO A 409 4.17 -20.25 -23.30
CA PRO A 409 3.49 -19.43 -22.29
C PRO A 409 2.83 -20.24 -21.15
N ILE A 410 2.64 -21.55 -21.34
CA ILE A 410 2.00 -22.43 -20.34
C ILE A 410 3.04 -23.14 -19.48
N THR A 411 4.06 -23.73 -20.10
CA THR A 411 5.06 -24.57 -19.40
C THR A 411 6.34 -23.82 -19.04
N ASN A 412 6.53 -22.59 -19.54
CA ASN A 412 7.76 -21.80 -19.43
C ASN A 412 8.99 -22.40 -20.15
N GLU A 413 8.83 -23.51 -20.86
CA GLU A 413 9.92 -24.17 -21.57
C GLU A 413 10.40 -23.35 -22.78
N GLY A 414 11.71 -23.33 -23.00
CA GLY A 414 12.32 -22.70 -24.17
C GLY A 414 12.40 -23.65 -25.34
N MET A 415 11.57 -23.48 -26.36
CA MET A 415 11.64 -24.24 -27.60
C MET A 415 12.73 -23.66 -28.50
N LEU A 416 13.85 -24.37 -28.62
CA LEU A 416 14.94 -24.01 -29.53
C LEU A 416 14.56 -24.44 -30.96
N THR A 417 14.47 -23.49 -31.88
CA THR A 417 14.09 -23.73 -33.28
C THR A 417 15.11 -23.18 -34.26
N VAL A 418 15.21 -23.84 -35.41
CA VAL A 418 16.10 -23.42 -36.50
C VAL A 418 15.36 -22.44 -37.40
N VAL A 419 15.88 -21.23 -37.57
CA VAL A 419 15.29 -20.15 -38.39
C VAL A 419 16.02 -19.92 -39.70
N LYS A 420 17.31 -20.26 -39.78
CA LYS A 420 18.07 -20.28 -41.03
C LYS A 420 18.61 -21.69 -41.25
N PRO A 421 18.61 -22.19 -42.49
CA PRO A 421 19.11 -23.53 -42.78
C PRO A 421 20.55 -23.64 -42.29
N VAL A 422 20.88 -24.80 -41.74
CA VAL A 422 22.24 -25.20 -41.39
C VAL A 422 22.75 -26.16 -42.46
N ASP A 423 24.05 -26.16 -42.64
CA ASP A 423 24.79 -26.89 -43.69
C ASP A 423 25.81 -27.79 -42.99
N PHE A 424 25.74 -29.09 -43.24
CA PHE A 424 26.54 -30.09 -42.53
C PHE A 424 28.02 -29.97 -42.92
N GLU A 425 28.31 -29.74 -44.21
CA GLU A 425 29.63 -29.60 -44.81
C GLU A 425 30.40 -28.44 -44.18
N MET A 426 29.71 -27.34 -43.87
CA MET A 426 30.30 -26.17 -43.23
C MET A 426 30.44 -26.32 -41.71
N ASN A 427 29.38 -26.78 -41.02
CA ASN A 427 29.39 -26.90 -39.55
C ASN A 427 28.60 -28.14 -39.08
N ARG A 428 29.31 -29.17 -38.65
CA ARG A 428 28.70 -30.42 -38.16
C ARG A 428 28.04 -30.33 -36.78
N ALA A 429 28.43 -29.33 -35.99
CA ALA A 429 27.88 -29.15 -34.66
C ALA A 429 27.93 -27.68 -34.22
N PHE A 430 26.93 -27.27 -33.45
CA PHE A 430 26.88 -25.97 -32.79
C PHE A 430 26.92 -26.15 -31.28
N MET A 431 27.72 -25.31 -30.60
CA MET A 431 27.77 -25.26 -29.14
C MET A 431 27.28 -23.90 -28.67
N LEU A 432 26.00 -23.82 -28.32
CA LEU A 432 25.36 -22.60 -27.87
C LEU A 432 25.53 -22.42 -26.36
N THR A 433 25.73 -21.19 -25.91
CA THR A 433 25.49 -20.82 -24.51
C THR A 433 24.17 -20.07 -24.44
N VAL A 434 23.25 -20.58 -23.63
CA VAL A 434 21.92 -20.01 -23.44
C VAL A 434 21.78 -19.55 -22.00
N VAL A 435 21.25 -18.34 -21.82
CA VAL A 435 20.89 -17.78 -20.52
C VAL A 435 19.37 -17.64 -20.46
N VAL A 436 18.79 -18.00 -19.32
CA VAL A 436 17.39 -17.77 -18.99
C VAL A 436 17.30 -16.71 -17.89
N SER A 437 16.35 -15.79 -18.02
CA SER A 437 16.03 -14.76 -17.02
C SER A 437 14.53 -14.55 -16.95
N ASN A 438 14.01 -13.98 -15.88
CA ASN A 438 12.59 -13.61 -15.84
C ASN A 438 12.28 -12.43 -16.76
N GLN A 439 11.00 -12.23 -17.04
CA GLN A 439 10.50 -11.06 -17.73
C GLN A 439 10.63 -9.80 -16.85
N ALA A 440 10.37 -9.92 -15.54
CA ALA A 440 10.65 -8.90 -14.55
C ALA A 440 12.11 -8.93 -14.10
N HIS A 441 12.60 -7.82 -13.54
CA HIS A 441 13.92 -7.79 -12.92
C HIS A 441 13.90 -8.50 -11.57
N LEU A 442 15.00 -9.19 -11.24
CA LEU A 442 15.19 -9.80 -9.93
C LEU A 442 15.17 -8.74 -8.82
N ALA A 443 14.68 -9.14 -7.65
CA ALA A 443 14.65 -8.31 -6.46
C ALA A 443 16.07 -7.89 -6.03
N SER A 444 16.14 -6.74 -5.34
CA SER A 444 17.42 -6.18 -4.91
C SER A 444 18.15 -7.12 -3.96
N GLY A 445 19.41 -7.44 -4.29
CA GLY A 445 20.25 -8.33 -3.49
C GLY A 445 20.22 -9.80 -3.94
N ILE A 446 19.31 -10.18 -4.85
CA ILE A 446 19.30 -11.51 -5.46
C ILE A 446 20.21 -11.51 -6.70
N GLN A 447 21.08 -12.51 -6.78
CA GLN A 447 21.94 -12.72 -7.95
C GLN A 447 21.35 -13.82 -8.83
N SER A 448 21.57 -13.70 -10.16
CA SER A 448 21.22 -14.75 -11.10
C SER A 448 21.88 -16.08 -10.72
N SER A 449 21.13 -17.17 -10.74
CA SER A 449 21.63 -18.51 -10.42
C SER A 449 22.67 -18.94 -11.46
N LEU A 450 23.68 -19.71 -11.04
CA LEU A 450 24.60 -20.37 -11.98
C LEU A 450 23.87 -21.39 -12.87
N GLN A 451 22.69 -21.85 -12.43
CA GLN A 451 21.81 -22.75 -13.19
C GLN A 451 20.91 -22.00 -14.18
N SER A 452 20.95 -20.67 -14.22
CA SER A 452 20.30 -19.86 -15.25
C SER A 452 21.08 -19.85 -16.57
N THR A 453 22.25 -20.50 -16.64
CA THR A 453 23.06 -20.65 -17.87
C THR A 453 23.27 -22.12 -18.19
N ALA A 454 23.04 -22.52 -19.44
CA ALA A 454 23.31 -23.87 -19.92
C ALA A 454 24.01 -23.86 -21.28
N GLY A 455 24.79 -24.91 -21.52
CA GLY A 455 25.31 -25.23 -22.86
C GLY A 455 24.28 -26.03 -23.64
N VAL A 456 24.13 -25.77 -24.94
CA VAL A 456 23.32 -26.60 -25.85
C VAL A 456 24.21 -27.10 -26.96
N THR A 457 24.38 -28.42 -27.06
CA THR A 457 25.14 -29.05 -28.14
C THR A 457 24.16 -29.55 -29.20
N ILE A 458 24.29 -29.04 -30.42
CA ILE A 458 23.41 -29.38 -31.54
C ILE A 458 24.25 -30.16 -32.54
N SER A 459 23.90 -31.42 -32.79
CA SER A 459 24.47 -32.20 -33.90
C SER A 459 23.67 -31.93 -35.17
N VAL A 460 24.38 -31.62 -36.25
CA VAL A 460 23.76 -31.52 -37.58
C VAL A 460 23.80 -32.92 -38.19
N GLN A 461 22.65 -33.38 -38.66
CA GLN A 461 22.53 -34.64 -39.40
C GLN A 461 22.71 -34.35 -40.89
N ASP A 462 23.68 -35.06 -41.47
CA ASP A 462 23.96 -35.12 -42.91
C ASP A 462 22.74 -35.72 -43.64
N VAL A 463 22.22 -35.00 -44.63
CA VAL A 463 21.09 -35.39 -45.48
C VAL A 463 21.53 -35.29 -46.93
N ASN A 464 21.58 -36.45 -47.59
CA ASN A 464 22.06 -36.57 -48.96
C ASN A 464 21.48 -35.50 -49.90
N GLU A 465 22.35 -34.67 -50.45
CA GLU A 465 22.04 -33.62 -51.40
C GLU A 465 22.19 -34.10 -52.85
N PRO A 466 21.51 -33.49 -53.83
CA PRO A 466 21.74 -33.80 -55.22
C PRO A 466 23.07 -33.20 -55.71
N PRO A 467 23.82 -33.88 -56.59
CA PRO A 467 25.06 -33.35 -57.14
C PRO A 467 24.80 -32.08 -57.97
N VAL A 468 25.63 -31.07 -57.74
CA VAL A 468 25.50 -29.74 -58.36
C VAL A 468 26.58 -29.51 -59.41
N PHE A 469 26.23 -28.78 -60.47
CA PHE A 469 27.21 -28.28 -61.42
C PHE A 469 27.76 -26.95 -60.91
N PRO A 470 29.09 -26.81 -60.68
CA PRO A 470 29.67 -25.56 -60.19
C PRO A 470 29.43 -24.36 -61.10
N VAL A 471 29.20 -24.60 -62.40
CA VAL A 471 28.87 -23.58 -63.40
C VAL A 471 27.63 -24.01 -64.18
N ASN A 472 26.52 -23.31 -63.95
CA ASN A 472 25.24 -23.55 -64.64
C ASN A 472 24.52 -22.20 -64.92
N PRO A 473 24.19 -21.85 -66.17
CA PRO A 473 24.42 -22.60 -67.41
C PRO A 473 25.89 -22.56 -67.85
N LYS A 474 26.40 -23.70 -68.30
CA LYS A 474 27.74 -23.78 -68.91
C LYS A 474 27.67 -23.39 -70.38
N THR A 475 28.12 -22.18 -70.72
CA THR A 475 28.18 -21.71 -72.11
C THR A 475 29.44 -22.21 -72.80
N ILE A 476 29.28 -22.81 -73.99
CA ILE A 476 30.37 -23.29 -74.83
C ILE A 476 30.29 -22.53 -76.15
N ARG A 477 31.43 -22.06 -76.66
CA ARG A 477 31.55 -21.49 -78.02
C ARG A 477 32.41 -22.44 -78.85
N PHE A 478 31.90 -22.86 -80.00
CA PHE A 478 32.61 -23.70 -80.94
C PHE A 478 32.33 -23.22 -82.37
N GLU A 479 33.25 -23.48 -83.29
CA GLU A 479 33.09 -23.13 -84.70
C GLU A 479 32.24 -24.17 -85.43
N GLU A 480 31.43 -23.74 -86.40
CA GLU A 480 30.63 -24.64 -87.22
C GLU A 480 31.56 -25.53 -88.09
N GLY A 481 31.33 -26.85 -88.11
CA GLY A 481 32.16 -27.80 -88.88
C GLY A 481 33.13 -28.67 -88.06
N VAL A 482 32.98 -28.75 -86.73
CA VAL A 482 33.80 -29.61 -85.88
C VAL A 482 33.62 -31.11 -86.24
N PRO A 483 34.70 -31.89 -86.44
CA PRO A 483 34.60 -33.31 -86.78
C PRO A 483 33.85 -34.15 -85.72
N PRO A 484 33.09 -35.20 -86.13
CA PRO A 484 32.45 -36.10 -85.18
C PRO A 484 33.50 -36.80 -84.30
N GLY A 485 33.24 -36.83 -82.99
CA GLY A 485 34.12 -37.42 -81.98
C GLY A 485 35.04 -36.43 -81.25
N THR A 486 35.06 -35.14 -81.63
CA THR A 486 35.78 -34.11 -80.86
C THR A 486 35.09 -33.83 -79.52
N THR A 487 35.87 -33.82 -78.44
CA THR A 487 35.40 -33.45 -77.10
C THR A 487 35.23 -31.94 -76.98
N LEU A 488 33.99 -31.44 -76.95
CA LEU A 488 33.70 -29.99 -76.87
C LEU A 488 33.93 -29.42 -75.46
N THR A 489 33.50 -30.14 -74.42
CA THR A 489 33.77 -29.81 -73.02
C THR A 489 33.59 -31.05 -72.14
N VAL A 490 34.09 -30.98 -70.92
CA VAL A 490 33.81 -31.95 -69.86
C VAL A 490 32.81 -31.33 -68.89
N PHE A 491 31.66 -31.98 -68.68
CA PHE A 491 30.76 -31.63 -67.59
C PHE A 491 31.23 -32.39 -66.35
N ALA A 492 31.46 -31.67 -65.26
CA ALA A 492 31.75 -32.24 -63.95
C ALA A 492 30.69 -31.73 -62.99
N ALA A 493 29.92 -32.65 -62.41
CA ALA A 493 29.07 -32.36 -61.27
C ALA A 493 29.85 -32.76 -60.00
N GLN A 494 29.70 -31.96 -58.96
CA GLN A 494 30.26 -32.23 -57.65
C GLN A 494 29.10 -32.51 -56.71
N ASP A 495 29.22 -33.61 -55.97
CA ASP A 495 28.34 -33.89 -54.86
C ASP A 495 28.81 -33.09 -53.63
N PRO A 496 27.94 -32.28 -53.00
CA PRO A 496 28.28 -31.61 -51.75
C PRO A 496 28.64 -32.59 -50.62
N ASP A 497 28.03 -33.78 -50.60
CA ASP A 497 28.13 -34.75 -49.50
C ASP A 497 29.52 -35.41 -49.49
N HIS A 498 30.42 -34.91 -48.65
CA HIS A 498 31.82 -35.35 -48.64
C HIS A 498 32.07 -36.70 -47.93
N PHE A 499 31.13 -37.18 -47.12
CA PHE A 499 31.33 -38.34 -46.20
C PHE A 499 30.57 -39.60 -46.59
N ILE A 500 29.71 -39.53 -47.60
CA ILE A 500 29.03 -40.68 -48.18
C ILE A 500 29.79 -41.05 -49.46
N HIS A 501 30.18 -42.32 -49.62
CA HIS A 501 30.82 -42.78 -50.85
C HIS A 501 29.80 -42.79 -52.00
N GLN A 502 29.63 -41.64 -52.68
CA GLN A 502 28.67 -41.48 -53.76
C GLN A 502 29.34 -41.59 -55.13
N ILE A 503 28.63 -42.19 -56.08
CA ILE A 503 29.06 -42.29 -57.49
C ILE A 503 28.13 -41.40 -58.31
N VAL A 504 28.68 -40.31 -58.85
CA VAL A 504 27.93 -39.42 -59.74
C VAL A 504 27.91 -39.99 -61.15
N SER A 505 26.74 -40.46 -61.61
CA SER A 505 26.52 -40.90 -62.99
C SER A 505 25.83 -39.80 -63.81
N LEU A 506 26.41 -39.44 -64.96
CA LEU A 506 25.87 -38.40 -65.85
C LEU A 506 25.18 -39.04 -67.07
N SER A 507 23.91 -38.68 -67.31
CA SER A 507 23.12 -39.08 -68.49
C SER A 507 22.43 -37.88 -69.14
N LEU A 508 22.45 -37.81 -70.48
CA LEU A 508 21.78 -36.76 -71.26
C LEU A 508 20.28 -37.10 -71.42
N PHE A 509 19.39 -36.16 -71.08
CA PHE A 509 17.93 -36.41 -71.07
C PHE A 509 17.16 -35.73 -72.21
N PHE A 510 17.65 -34.62 -72.77
CA PHE A 510 16.94 -33.89 -73.83
C PHE A 510 17.93 -33.22 -74.79
N ASP A 511 17.72 -33.43 -76.09
CA ASP A 511 18.47 -32.79 -77.16
C ASP A 511 17.46 -32.08 -78.09
N ILE A 512 17.62 -30.76 -78.31
CA ILE A 512 16.63 -29.95 -79.07
C ILE A 512 16.82 -30.08 -80.60
N LEU A 513 17.75 -30.93 -81.05
CA LEU A 513 18.04 -31.08 -82.48
C LEU A 513 17.97 -32.53 -82.93
N SER A 514 16.75 -33.06 -83.06
CA SER A 514 16.51 -34.25 -83.88
C SER A 514 15.14 -34.18 -84.59
N ASP A 515 15.02 -33.32 -85.61
CA ASP A 515 14.54 -33.63 -86.99
C ASP A 515 14.04 -32.36 -87.73
N PRO A 516 14.58 -31.97 -88.92
CA PRO A 516 14.08 -30.82 -89.67
C PRO A 516 12.88 -31.11 -90.60
N PHE A 517 12.30 -32.31 -90.61
CA PHE A 517 11.26 -32.68 -91.59
C PHE A 517 10.10 -33.50 -90.98
N ALA A 518 9.14 -32.82 -90.37
CA ALA A 518 7.76 -33.33 -90.26
C ALA A 518 6.77 -32.20 -89.92
N HIS A 519 6.43 -31.37 -90.92
CA HIS A 519 5.25 -30.52 -90.84
C HIS A 519 4.04 -31.31 -91.41
N ILE A 520 3.07 -31.64 -90.56
CA ILE A 520 1.65 -31.77 -90.96
C ILE A 520 0.80 -31.07 -89.89
N PRO A 521 -0.05 -30.09 -90.24
CA PRO A 521 -0.86 -29.34 -89.28
C PRO A 521 -2.13 -30.13 -88.92
N GLY A 522 -2.45 -30.15 -87.62
CA GLY A 522 -3.74 -30.62 -87.12
C GLY A 522 -3.71 -32.02 -86.54
N SER A 523 -3.19 -32.16 -85.32
CA SER A 523 -3.83 -32.94 -84.25
C SER A 523 -2.98 -32.83 -82.98
N SER A 524 -3.63 -32.40 -81.90
CA SER A 524 -3.11 -32.44 -80.55
C SER A 524 -2.99 -33.91 -80.10
N TYR A 525 -1.79 -34.50 -80.18
CA TYR A 525 -1.48 -35.76 -79.53
C TYR A 525 -0.05 -35.76 -78.99
N LEU A 526 0.08 -35.59 -77.67
CA LEU A 526 1.24 -36.06 -76.91
C LEU A 526 1.14 -37.60 -76.82
N PRO A 527 2.16 -38.38 -77.21
CA PRO A 527 2.14 -39.81 -76.94
C PRO A 527 2.34 -40.03 -75.43
N ARG A 528 1.31 -40.58 -74.80
CA ARG A 528 1.37 -41.24 -73.50
C ARG A 528 2.38 -42.40 -73.58
N CYS A 529 3.35 -42.44 -72.68
CA CYS A 529 3.98 -43.70 -72.29
C CYS A 529 3.10 -44.38 -71.22
N GLN A 530 2.49 -45.49 -71.60
CA GLN A 530 2.01 -46.53 -70.69
C GLN A 530 3.20 -47.45 -70.37
N ALA A 531 3.50 -47.63 -69.10
CA ALA A 531 4.14 -48.85 -68.60
C ALA A 531 3.19 -49.47 -67.56
N THR A 532 2.77 -50.68 -67.87
CA THR A 532 1.72 -51.46 -67.24
C THR A 532 2.25 -52.37 -66.13
N GLY A 533 1.53 -52.39 -65.00
CA GLY A 533 1.33 -53.56 -64.13
C GLY A 533 2.36 -53.76 -63.01
N VAL A 534 2.02 -54.17 -61.79
CA VAL A 534 0.82 -54.91 -61.32
C VAL A 534 0.61 -54.72 -59.79
N LYS A 535 -0.60 -54.22 -59.43
CA LYS A 535 -1.59 -54.58 -58.35
C LYS A 535 -1.09 -54.85 -56.91
N ARG A 536 -1.76 -54.42 -55.83
CA ARG A 536 -3.19 -54.35 -55.39
C ARG A 536 -3.14 -53.67 -53.97
N SER A 537 -4.16 -53.08 -53.32
CA SER A 537 -5.61 -52.93 -53.47
C SER A 537 -6.14 -51.97 -52.39
N SER A 538 -7.08 -51.09 -52.78
CA SER A 538 -8.31 -50.55 -52.12
C SER A 538 -8.62 -50.86 -50.63
N CYS A 539 -9.23 -50.00 -49.81
CA CYS A 539 -10.53 -49.28 -49.90
C CYS A 539 -10.64 -48.18 -48.79
N ASN A 540 -11.12 -46.96 -49.10
CA ASN A 540 -12.41 -46.29 -48.72
C ASN A 540 -12.51 -45.75 -47.26
N GLU A 541 -13.08 -44.57 -46.91
CA GLU A 541 -14.31 -43.87 -47.37
C GLU A 541 -14.45 -42.42 -46.77
N LEU A 542 -15.22 -41.53 -47.46
CA LEU A 542 -16.11 -40.39 -47.02
C LEU A 542 -15.53 -39.12 -46.30
N ASP A 543 -16.00 -37.87 -46.46
CA ASP A 543 -17.06 -37.21 -47.23
C ASP A 543 -16.86 -35.66 -47.32
N THR A 544 -17.45 -35.04 -48.36
CA THR A 544 -17.92 -33.64 -48.62
C THR A 544 -17.43 -32.38 -47.85
N ALA A 545 -17.06 -31.29 -48.55
CA ALA A 545 -17.89 -30.08 -48.82
C ALA A 545 -17.10 -28.77 -49.19
N GLN A 546 -17.54 -28.10 -50.28
CA GLN A 546 -17.63 -26.64 -50.58
C GLN A 546 -16.44 -25.67 -50.31
N GLY A 547 -16.05 -24.67 -51.14
CA GLY A 547 -16.52 -24.14 -52.42
C GLY A 547 -15.80 -22.82 -52.80
N VAL A 548 -15.81 -22.52 -54.11
CA VAL A 548 -15.78 -21.20 -54.82
C VAL A 548 -14.51 -20.32 -54.81
N TYR A 549 -13.91 -20.16 -56.02
CA TYR A 549 -13.19 -18.96 -56.48
C TYR A 549 -13.67 -18.59 -57.91
N PRO A 550 -13.78 -17.30 -58.28
CA PRO A 550 -14.22 -16.89 -59.61
C PRO A 550 -13.06 -16.68 -60.61
N THR A 551 -13.41 -16.81 -61.88
CA THR A 551 -12.61 -16.60 -63.10
C THR A 551 -12.39 -15.11 -63.44
N PRO A 552 -11.48 -14.82 -64.40
CA PRO A 552 -11.70 -13.69 -65.29
C PRO A 552 -11.62 -14.07 -66.80
N SER A 553 -12.54 -13.47 -67.55
CA SER A 553 -12.51 -13.15 -69.00
C SER A 553 -11.28 -12.27 -69.34
N GLY A 554 -10.61 -12.31 -70.49
CA GLY A 554 -11.07 -12.49 -71.86
C GLY A 554 -11.10 -11.12 -72.57
N ALA A 555 -10.13 -10.84 -73.46
CA ALA A 555 -10.26 -9.99 -74.66
C ALA A 555 -8.91 -9.88 -75.41
N ALA A 556 -8.97 -10.04 -76.73
CA ALA A 556 -7.87 -9.89 -77.69
C ALA A 556 -7.97 -8.54 -78.43
N THR A 557 -6.84 -8.01 -78.91
CA THR A 557 -6.81 -6.99 -79.97
C THR A 557 -5.51 -7.10 -80.79
N GLU A 558 -5.64 -7.09 -82.13
CA GLU A 558 -4.56 -7.02 -83.12
C GLU A 558 -4.03 -5.58 -83.30
N MET A 559 -2.74 -5.41 -83.66
CA MET A 559 -2.28 -4.58 -84.80
C MET A 559 -0.75 -4.60 -85.05
N SER A 560 -0.41 -4.75 -86.34
CA SER A 560 0.64 -4.06 -87.12
C SER A 560 2.15 -4.41 -87.00
N LEU A 561 2.73 -4.74 -88.16
CA LEU A 561 4.15 -5.01 -88.46
C LEU A 561 5.09 -3.80 -88.25
N GLY A 562 6.36 -4.10 -87.91
CA GLY A 562 7.49 -3.19 -88.08
C GLY A 562 8.83 -3.77 -87.56
N ASN A 563 9.69 -4.20 -88.49
CA ASN A 563 11.10 -4.62 -88.36
C ASN A 563 11.76 -4.53 -86.95
N ARG A 564 12.02 -5.68 -86.30
CA ARG A 564 13.14 -5.86 -85.37
C ARG A 564 13.71 -7.28 -85.42
N THR A 565 15.04 -7.33 -85.41
CA THR A 565 15.92 -8.46 -85.11
C THR A 565 15.31 -9.49 -84.15
N ILE A 566 15.35 -10.76 -84.53
CA ILE A 566 14.92 -11.88 -83.68
C ILE A 566 16.10 -12.27 -82.79
N PRO A 567 16.09 -11.97 -81.47
CA PRO A 567 16.87 -12.74 -80.52
C PRO A 567 16.24 -14.13 -80.41
N VAL A 568 17.00 -15.18 -80.70
CA VAL A 568 16.58 -16.54 -80.35
C VAL A 568 16.65 -16.64 -78.83
N VAL A 569 15.48 -16.51 -78.21
CA VAL A 569 15.27 -16.82 -76.79
C VAL A 569 15.38 -18.33 -76.67
N ALA A 570 16.53 -18.82 -76.17
CA ALA A 570 16.64 -20.19 -75.70
C ALA A 570 15.77 -20.30 -74.43
N LEU A 571 14.61 -20.95 -74.57
CA LEU A 571 13.79 -21.34 -73.43
C LEU A 571 14.60 -22.26 -72.49
N PRO A 572 14.41 -22.15 -71.16
CA PRO A 572 15.16 -22.92 -70.20
C PRO A 572 14.85 -24.41 -70.34
N LEU A 573 15.92 -25.22 -70.39
CA LEU A 573 15.86 -26.67 -70.25
C LEU A 573 15.26 -27.02 -68.88
N ALA A 574 14.04 -27.52 -68.87
CA ALA A 574 13.45 -28.15 -67.70
C ALA A 574 13.86 -29.63 -67.67
N LEU A 575 14.85 -29.96 -66.86
CA LEU A 575 15.20 -31.35 -66.52
C LEU A 575 14.34 -31.79 -65.33
N LYS A 576 13.50 -32.79 -65.54
CA LYS A 576 12.75 -33.48 -64.48
C LYS A 576 13.38 -34.86 -64.30
N TRP A 577 13.77 -35.20 -63.08
CA TRP A 577 14.53 -36.43 -62.78
C TRP A 577 13.63 -37.49 -62.13
N GLU A 578 13.84 -38.76 -62.52
CA GLU A 578 13.37 -39.94 -61.81
C GLU A 578 14.59 -40.67 -61.24
N LEU A 579 14.59 -40.94 -59.93
CA LEU A 579 15.55 -41.86 -59.29
C LEU A 579 15.11 -43.31 -59.55
N MET A 580 15.98 -44.12 -60.15
CA MET A 580 15.91 -45.58 -60.04
C MET A 580 16.99 -46.07 -59.09
N TRP A 581 16.57 -46.80 -58.05
CA TRP A 581 17.47 -47.48 -57.11
C TRP A 581 17.83 -48.88 -57.63
N THR A 582 19.06 -49.32 -57.36
CA THR A 582 19.41 -50.74 -57.15
C THR A 582 19.82 -50.95 -55.72
#